data_AF-A0A239CJM3-F1
#
_entry.id   AF-A0A239CJM3-F1
#
_cell.length_a   1.000
_cell.length_b   1.000
_cell.length_c   1.000
_cell.angle_alpha   90.00
_cell.angle_beta   90.00
_cell.angle_gamma   90.00
#
_symmetry.space_group_name_H-M   'P 1'
#
loop_
_entity.id
_entity.type
_entity.pdbx_description
1 polymer ?
#
loop_
_entity_poly.entity_id
_entity_poly.type
_entity_poly.pdbx_seq_one_letter_code
_entity_poly.pdbx_strand_id
1 'polypeptide(L)'
;MLGAVLVLLVLRDVVHTLWHPSGRRGLSRRLMTVLWRAGRESRRRSGTGFLGGPLAMVVVALSWVLLLVLGFTLVYWPHLPDAFVYGSGLAPGRSGALDAVYLSLVTLATLGFGDIVPESPWLRLAVPVEAVVGFVLLTAAVTWVLQVYPALSRRRALALRLALLRRAALPAAAVGAGLLREIAVDLVQVRVDLTQHAETHYFRDVDPETALPLQLPVALELAGAGGRSPDAQVRTAATFLGVALEDLTGVLDRQFLHRGGDVRARVAAYADDHGHRLPGDPAVSW
;
A
#
# COMPACT_ATOMS: atom_id res chain seq x y z
N MET A 1 -18.96 -4.74 25.96
CA MET A 1 -19.07 -3.48 25.16
C MET A 1 -17.74 -3.11 24.50
N LEU A 2 -16.63 -3.03 25.24
CA LEU A 2 -15.33 -2.61 24.70
C LEU A 2 -14.84 -3.48 23.51
N GLY A 3 -14.99 -4.80 23.58
CA GLY A 3 -14.65 -5.72 22.49
C GLY A 3 -15.45 -5.47 21.21
N ALA A 4 -16.77 -5.29 21.31
CA ALA A 4 -17.63 -4.99 20.16
C ALA A 4 -17.27 -3.65 19.49
N VAL A 5 -16.95 -2.63 20.29
CA VAL A 5 -16.46 -1.35 19.76
C VAL A 5 -15.14 -1.53 19.02
N LEU A 6 -14.21 -2.32 19.56
CA LEU A 6 -12.94 -2.63 18.88
C LEU A 6 -13.17 -3.35 17.55
N VAL A 7 -14.04 -4.37 17.51
CA VAL A 7 -14.39 -5.08 16.27
C VAL A 7 -14.96 -4.11 15.22
N LEU A 8 -15.90 -3.24 15.61
CA LEU A 8 -16.48 -2.25 14.70
C LEU A 8 -15.45 -1.25 14.17
N LEU A 9 -14.50 -0.82 15.01
CA LEU A 9 -13.41 0.06 14.58
C LEU A 9 -12.48 -0.63 13.58
N VAL A 10 -12.15 -1.91 13.78
CA VAL A 10 -11.32 -2.67 12.85
C VAL A 10 -12.06 -2.90 11.53
N LEU A 11 -13.33 -3.32 11.58
CA LEU A 11 -14.15 -3.49 10.37
C LEU A 11 -14.26 -2.19 9.58
N ARG A 12 -14.43 -1.06 10.27
CA ARG A 12 -14.42 0.26 9.63
C ARG A 12 -13.07 0.57 8.97
N ASP A 13 -11.95 0.23 9.60
CA ASP A 13 -10.61 0.44 9.04
C ASP A 13 -10.37 -0.46 7.82
N VAL A 14 -10.80 -1.72 7.87
CA VAL A 14 -10.77 -2.66 6.73
C VAL A 14 -11.61 -2.11 5.58
N VAL A 15 -12.87 -1.74 5.84
CA VAL A 15 -13.75 -1.19 4.81
C VAL A 15 -13.16 0.07 4.20
N HIS A 16 -12.64 0.98 5.02
CA HIS A 16 -12.04 2.21 4.52
C HIS A 16 -10.75 1.94 3.73
N THR A 17 -9.90 1.01 4.16
CA THR A 17 -8.65 0.70 3.47
C THR A 17 -8.92 0.04 2.12
N LEU A 18 -9.94 -0.81 2.03
CA LEU A 18 -10.23 -1.59 0.84
C LEU A 18 -11.20 -0.91 -0.14
N TRP A 19 -12.25 -0.25 0.33
CA TRP A 19 -13.27 0.39 -0.52
C TRP A 19 -13.04 1.90 -0.72
N HIS A 20 -12.30 2.58 0.16
CA HIS A 20 -12.06 4.03 0.04
C HIS A 20 -10.56 4.41 0.15
N PRO A 21 -9.76 4.11 -0.89
CA PRO A 21 -8.33 4.46 -0.93
C PRO A 21 -8.06 5.97 -0.91
N SER A 22 -9.04 6.78 -1.30
CA SER A 22 -8.94 8.23 -1.47
C SER A 22 -9.02 8.99 -0.13
N GLY A 23 -7.86 9.16 0.52
CA GLY A 23 -7.54 10.45 1.16
C GLY A 23 -7.80 10.66 2.66
N ARG A 24 -8.10 9.63 3.48
CA ARG A 24 -8.19 9.80 4.95
C ARG A 24 -7.27 8.86 5.76
N ARG A 25 -6.85 9.37 6.93
CA ARG A 25 -5.80 8.88 7.84
C ARG A 25 -6.21 7.60 8.61
N GLY A 26 -6.42 6.48 7.92
CA GLY A 26 -6.70 5.17 8.54
C GLY A 26 -5.55 4.62 9.40
N LEU A 27 -5.85 3.64 10.25
CA LEU A 27 -4.88 2.93 11.10
C LEU A 27 -3.83 2.22 10.23
N SER A 28 -4.28 1.57 9.16
CA SER A 28 -3.44 0.94 8.13
C SER A 28 -2.37 1.89 7.56
N ARG A 29 -2.76 3.11 7.17
CA ARG A 29 -1.82 4.12 6.64
C ARG A 29 -0.80 4.56 7.71
N ARG A 30 -1.23 4.72 8.97
CA ARG A 30 -0.30 5.05 10.07
C ARG A 30 0.71 3.92 10.28
N LEU A 31 0.25 2.67 10.31
CA LEU A 31 1.13 1.50 10.42
C LEU A 31 2.12 1.46 9.26
N MET A 32 1.67 1.65 8.02
CA MET A 32 2.57 1.71 6.85
C MET A 32 3.58 2.85 6.95
N THR A 33 3.19 4.04 7.37
CA THR A 33 4.11 5.17 7.56
C THR A 33 5.11 4.90 8.67
N VAL A 34 4.69 4.29 9.78
CA VAL A 34 5.58 3.90 10.88
C VAL A 34 6.56 2.85 10.43
N LEU A 35 6.10 1.79 9.74
CA LEU A 35 6.95 0.76 9.16
C LEU A 35 7.95 1.35 8.14
N TRP A 36 7.49 2.30 7.32
CA TRP A 36 8.33 2.99 6.36
C TRP A 36 9.43 3.82 7.04
N ARG A 37 9.08 4.59 8.08
CA ARG A 37 10.03 5.39 8.86
C ARG A 37 11.01 4.51 9.64
N ALA A 38 10.53 3.46 10.31
CA ALA A 38 11.36 2.51 11.02
C ALA A 38 12.32 1.78 10.07
N GLY A 39 11.82 1.35 8.90
CA GLY A 39 12.63 0.77 7.83
C GLY A 39 13.61 1.73 7.18
N ARG A 40 13.43 3.05 7.32
CA ARG A 40 14.37 4.09 6.89
C ARG A 40 15.49 4.29 7.92
N GLU A 41 15.14 4.29 9.20
CA GLU A 41 16.08 4.44 10.32
C GLU A 41 16.96 3.19 10.51
N SER A 42 16.37 1.99 10.40
CA SER A 42 17.12 0.73 10.43
C SER A 42 18.10 0.62 9.26
N ARG A 43 17.73 1.14 8.08
CA ARG A 43 18.59 1.19 6.88
C ARG A 43 19.82 2.08 7.04
N ARG A 44 19.70 3.20 7.77
CA ARG A 44 20.87 4.03 8.11
C ARG A 44 21.90 3.27 8.92
N ARG A 45 21.49 2.19 9.60
CA ARG A 45 22.35 1.39 10.48
C ARG A 45 22.82 0.05 9.90
N SER A 46 22.01 -0.66 9.10
CA SER A 46 22.30 -2.08 8.80
C SER A 46 22.49 -2.46 7.32
N GLY A 47 22.27 -1.56 6.35
CA GLY A 47 22.47 -1.84 4.92
C GLY A 47 21.56 -2.93 4.30
N THR A 48 20.83 -3.69 5.12
CA THR A 48 19.90 -4.73 4.71
C THR A 48 18.52 -4.12 4.43
N GLY A 49 18.15 -4.09 3.16
CA GLY A 49 16.86 -3.60 2.71
C GLY A 49 15.73 -4.51 3.20
N PHE A 50 14.94 -4.04 4.17
CA PHE A 50 13.72 -4.71 4.57
C PHE A 50 12.81 -4.82 3.33
N LEU A 51 12.52 -6.06 2.93
CA LEU A 51 11.53 -6.48 1.93
C LEU A 51 10.43 -5.41 1.82
N GLY A 52 10.50 -4.59 0.78
CA GLY A 52 9.63 -3.43 0.56
C GLY A 52 8.17 -3.86 0.39
N GLY A 53 7.23 -2.92 0.26
CA GLY A 53 5.88 -3.18 -0.28
C GLY A 53 5.10 -4.40 0.27
N PRO A 54 5.23 -5.62 -0.29
CA PRO A 54 4.43 -6.77 0.13
C PRO A 54 4.49 -7.10 1.61
N LEU A 55 5.67 -7.00 2.25
CA LEU A 55 5.78 -7.31 3.68
C LEU A 55 4.97 -6.33 4.54
N ALA A 56 4.91 -5.05 4.14
CA ALA A 56 4.07 -4.06 4.82
C ALA A 56 2.57 -4.39 4.67
N MET A 57 2.14 -4.89 3.51
CA MET A 57 0.76 -5.35 3.31
C MET A 57 0.43 -6.54 4.21
N VAL A 58 1.32 -7.53 4.30
CA VAL A 58 1.16 -8.70 5.17
C VAL A 58 1.06 -8.27 6.63
N VAL A 59 1.93 -7.36 7.08
CA VAL A 59 1.89 -6.85 8.47
C VAL A 59 0.56 -6.13 8.76
N VAL A 60 0.04 -5.34 7.81
CA VAL A 60 -1.28 -4.70 7.96
C VAL A 60 -2.39 -5.74 8.06
N ALA A 61 -2.41 -6.74 7.17
CA ALA A 61 -3.41 -7.81 7.21
C ALA A 61 -3.37 -8.60 8.53
N LEU A 62 -2.17 -8.99 8.98
CA LEU A 62 -1.98 -9.67 10.27
C LEU A 62 -2.40 -8.79 11.46
N SER A 63 -2.19 -7.48 11.40
CA SER A 63 -2.63 -6.57 12.45
C SER A 63 -4.17 -6.53 12.57
N TRP A 64 -4.90 -6.60 11.44
CA TRP A 64 -6.36 -6.70 11.47
C TRP A 64 -6.83 -8.01 12.09
N VAL A 65 -6.19 -9.13 11.73
CA VAL A 65 -6.47 -10.44 12.35
C VAL A 65 -6.27 -10.37 13.86
N LEU A 66 -5.12 -9.88 14.32
CA LEU A 66 -4.80 -9.77 15.74
C LEU A 66 -5.79 -8.88 16.50
N LEU A 67 -6.19 -7.73 15.93
CA LEU A 67 -7.14 -6.83 16.56
C LEU A 67 -8.57 -7.38 16.58
N LEU A 68 -8.98 -8.14 15.56
CA LEU A 68 -10.27 -8.84 15.57
C LEU A 68 -10.28 -9.97 16.59
N VAL A 69 -9.22 -10.78 16.66
CA VAL A 69 -9.07 -11.82 17.69
C VAL A 69 -9.17 -11.18 19.07
N LEU A 70 -8.44 -10.09 19.31
CA LEU A 70 -8.53 -9.36 20.58
C LEU A 70 -9.93 -8.81 20.84
N GLY A 71 -10.59 -8.26 19.82
CA GLY A 71 -11.95 -7.71 19.91
C GLY A 71 -12.98 -8.76 20.33
N PHE A 72 -13.00 -9.91 19.65
CA PHE A 72 -13.89 -11.02 19.96
C PHE A 72 -13.51 -11.74 21.27
N THR A 73 -12.22 -11.87 21.58
CA THR A 73 -11.74 -12.32 22.90
C THR A 73 -12.37 -11.50 24.01
N LEU A 74 -12.36 -10.16 23.89
CA LEU A 74 -12.95 -9.25 24.88
C LEU A 74 -14.49 -9.30 24.92
N VAL A 75 -15.15 -9.86 23.89
CA VAL A 75 -16.59 -10.13 23.89
C VAL A 75 -16.90 -11.44 24.63
N TYR A 76 -16.10 -12.48 24.43
CA TYR A 76 -16.36 -13.80 25.01
C TYR A 76 -15.85 -13.96 26.44
N TRP A 77 -14.69 -13.38 26.75
CA TRP A 77 -14.02 -13.48 28.04
C TRP A 77 -14.93 -13.25 29.27
N PRO A 78 -15.81 -12.21 29.31
CA PRO A 78 -16.69 -11.99 30.46
C PRO A 78 -17.81 -13.02 30.64
N HIS A 79 -18.06 -13.86 29.63
CA HIS A 79 -19.15 -14.84 29.62
C HIS A 79 -18.63 -16.28 29.78
N LEU A 80 -17.32 -16.46 29.89
CA LEU A 80 -16.69 -17.74 30.15
C LEU A 80 -16.51 -17.95 31.67
N PRO A 81 -16.77 -19.15 32.21
CA PRO A 81 -17.22 -20.35 31.50
C PRO A 81 -18.76 -20.46 31.33
N ASP A 82 -19.55 -19.67 32.07
CA ASP A 82 -20.98 -19.92 32.31
C ASP A 82 -21.89 -19.95 31.08
N ALA A 83 -21.50 -19.30 29.97
CA ALA A 83 -22.30 -19.24 28.74
C ALA A 83 -21.84 -20.23 27.65
N PHE A 84 -20.91 -21.13 27.98
CA PHE A 84 -20.28 -22.08 27.05
C PHE A 84 -20.18 -23.49 27.63
N VAL A 85 -20.32 -24.48 26.75
CA VAL A 85 -20.11 -25.90 27.09
C VAL A 85 -18.75 -26.35 26.58
N TYR A 86 -18.02 -27.07 27.44
CA TYR A 86 -16.70 -27.62 27.15
C TYR A 86 -16.79 -29.12 26.83
N GLY A 87 -16.01 -29.58 25.85
CA GLY A 87 -15.91 -31.00 25.47
C GLY A 87 -15.34 -31.89 26.58
N SER A 88 -15.65 -33.19 26.53
CA SER A 88 -15.20 -34.15 27.54
C SER A 88 -13.67 -34.25 27.58
N GLY A 89 -13.06 -33.78 28.66
CA GLY A 89 -11.61 -33.78 28.88
C GLY A 89 -11.00 -32.39 29.08
N LEU A 90 -11.75 -31.32 28.80
CA LEU A 90 -11.37 -29.95 29.14
C LEU A 90 -11.82 -29.60 30.56
N ALA A 91 -10.98 -28.87 31.30
CA ALA A 91 -11.29 -28.39 32.64
C ALA A 91 -11.75 -26.90 32.56
N PRO A 92 -13.05 -26.60 32.73
CA PRO A 92 -13.55 -25.23 32.65
C PRO A 92 -12.89 -24.32 33.69
N GLY A 93 -12.57 -23.08 33.31
CA GLY A 93 -12.24 -22.00 34.26
C GLY A 93 -10.79 -21.94 34.77
N ARG A 94 -9.88 -22.82 34.34
CA ARG A 94 -8.45 -22.74 34.73
C ARG A 94 -7.66 -21.66 34.00
N SER A 95 -8.08 -21.28 32.80
CA SER A 95 -7.35 -20.37 31.90
C SER A 95 -8.28 -19.56 31.00
N GLY A 96 -9.42 -19.09 31.48
CA GLY A 96 -10.48 -18.63 30.58
C GLY A 96 -10.08 -17.51 29.58
N ALA A 97 -8.99 -16.76 29.82
CA ALA A 97 -8.53 -15.70 28.92
C ALA A 97 -7.88 -16.33 27.70
N LEU A 98 -7.09 -17.38 27.95
CA LEU A 98 -6.53 -18.21 26.90
C LEU A 98 -7.64 -18.98 26.19
N ASP A 99 -8.67 -19.45 26.90
CA ASP A 99 -9.83 -20.10 26.27
C ASP A 99 -10.59 -19.13 25.35
N ALA A 100 -10.76 -17.87 25.76
CA ALA A 100 -11.39 -16.83 24.96
C ALA A 100 -10.57 -16.48 23.71
N VAL A 101 -9.24 -16.38 23.84
CA VAL A 101 -8.32 -16.16 22.72
C VAL A 101 -8.35 -17.35 21.77
N TYR A 102 -8.31 -18.56 22.31
CA TYR A 102 -8.35 -19.80 21.54
C TYR A 102 -9.66 -19.92 20.75
N LEU A 103 -10.81 -19.72 21.41
CA LEU A 103 -12.12 -19.72 20.77
C LEU A 103 -12.17 -18.72 19.62
N SER A 104 -11.79 -17.46 19.89
CA SER A 104 -11.80 -16.42 18.85
C SER A 104 -10.84 -16.74 17.69
N LEU A 105 -9.63 -17.24 17.97
CA LEU A 105 -8.67 -17.59 16.93
C LEU A 105 -9.20 -18.72 16.04
N VAL A 106 -9.74 -19.78 16.64
CA VAL A 106 -10.27 -20.96 15.93
C VAL A 106 -11.52 -20.61 15.12
N THR A 107 -12.38 -19.75 15.65
CA THR A 107 -13.59 -19.27 14.96
C THR A 107 -13.26 -18.31 13.83
N LEU A 108 -12.42 -17.30 14.07
CA LEU A 108 -12.00 -16.34 13.05
C LEU A 108 -11.22 -17.02 11.92
N ALA A 109 -10.37 -18.01 12.24
CA ALA A 109 -9.67 -18.83 11.26
C ALA A 109 -10.56 -19.88 10.58
N THR A 110 -11.84 -19.99 10.96
CA THR A 110 -12.82 -20.96 10.43
C THR A 110 -12.45 -22.44 10.65
N LEU A 111 -11.60 -22.72 11.63
CA LEU A 111 -11.20 -24.09 12.01
C LEU A 111 -12.32 -24.82 12.76
N GLY A 112 -12.94 -24.16 13.72
CA GLY A 112 -14.14 -24.64 14.43
C GLY A 112 -14.01 -26.03 15.08
N PHE A 113 -13.01 -26.27 15.93
CA PHE A 113 -12.78 -27.58 16.57
C PHE A 113 -13.98 -28.11 17.37
N GLY A 114 -14.88 -27.23 17.83
CA GLY A 114 -16.14 -27.63 18.49
C GLY A 114 -15.97 -28.11 19.93
N ASP A 115 -14.82 -27.84 20.53
CA ASP A 115 -14.45 -28.20 21.90
C ASP A 115 -14.92 -27.16 22.94
N ILE A 116 -15.12 -25.92 22.51
CA ILE A 116 -15.83 -24.86 23.27
C ILE A 116 -17.01 -24.37 22.42
N VAL A 117 -18.24 -24.62 22.88
CA VAL A 117 -19.46 -24.36 22.10
C VAL A 117 -20.38 -23.39 22.84
N PRO A 118 -20.97 -22.37 22.17
CA PRO A 118 -21.84 -21.41 22.80
C PRO A 118 -23.19 -22.02 23.24
N GLU A 119 -23.55 -21.85 24.51
CA GLU A 119 -24.85 -22.27 25.03
C GLU A 119 -25.90 -21.17 24.86
N SER A 120 -25.52 -19.92 25.16
CA SER A 120 -26.43 -18.77 25.12
C SER A 120 -26.94 -18.45 23.70
N PRO A 121 -28.24 -18.12 23.52
CA PRO A 121 -28.82 -17.84 22.20
C PRO A 121 -28.11 -16.75 21.40
N TRP A 122 -27.65 -15.68 22.04
CA TRP A 122 -26.97 -14.59 21.32
C TRP A 122 -25.54 -14.97 20.91
N LEU A 123 -24.85 -15.81 21.69
CA LEU A 123 -23.52 -16.32 21.36
C LEU A 123 -23.57 -17.32 20.19
N ARG A 124 -24.66 -18.10 20.10
CA ARG A 124 -24.93 -18.97 18.95
C ARG A 124 -25.08 -18.20 17.63
N LEU A 125 -25.36 -16.90 17.68
CA LEU A 125 -25.33 -16.02 16.51
C LEU A 125 -23.98 -15.33 16.36
N ALA A 126 -23.38 -14.85 17.46
CA ALA A 126 -22.14 -14.10 17.43
C ALA A 126 -20.95 -14.92 16.90
N VAL A 127 -20.83 -16.19 17.28
CA VAL A 127 -19.72 -17.07 16.87
C VAL A 127 -19.74 -17.35 15.35
N PRO A 128 -20.88 -17.72 14.72
CA PRO A 128 -20.94 -17.79 13.26
C PRO A 128 -20.66 -16.46 12.55
N VAL A 129 -21.10 -15.33 13.12
CA VAL A 129 -20.81 -14.00 12.56
C VAL A 129 -19.31 -13.71 12.57
N GLU A 130 -18.58 -14.08 13.63
CA GLU A 130 -17.12 -13.99 13.66
C GLU A 130 -16.46 -14.79 12.53
N ALA A 131 -16.92 -16.03 12.30
CA ALA A 131 -16.41 -16.86 11.21
C ALA A 131 -16.64 -16.21 9.82
N VAL A 132 -17.82 -15.64 9.59
CA VAL A 132 -18.13 -14.88 8.36
C VAL A 132 -17.20 -13.66 8.23
N VAL A 133 -16.98 -12.93 9.32
CA VAL A 133 -16.05 -11.79 9.35
C VAL A 133 -14.64 -12.23 8.99
N GLY A 134 -14.15 -13.33 9.55
CA GLY A 134 -12.84 -13.90 9.23
C GLY A 134 -12.70 -14.29 7.76
N PHE A 135 -13.73 -14.94 7.20
CA PHE A 135 -13.77 -15.32 5.78
C PHE A 135 -13.76 -14.08 4.85
N VAL A 136 -14.58 -13.07 5.16
CA VAL A 136 -14.62 -11.81 4.41
C VAL A 136 -13.28 -11.10 4.49
N LEU A 137 -12.66 -11.03 5.68
CA LEU A 137 -11.34 -10.42 5.88
C LEU A 137 -10.27 -11.10 5.03
N LEU A 138 -10.19 -12.44 5.08
CA LEU A 138 -9.22 -13.21 4.30
C LEU A 138 -9.39 -12.96 2.80
N THR A 139 -10.64 -13.08 2.32
CA THR A 139 -10.98 -12.85 0.90
C THR A 139 -10.56 -11.45 0.48
N ALA A 140 -10.92 -10.44 1.26
CA ALA A 140 -10.65 -9.05 0.93
C ALA A 140 -9.15 -8.72 1.00
N ALA A 141 -8.40 -9.30 1.95
CA ALA A 141 -6.95 -9.17 2.03
C ALA A 141 -6.23 -9.79 0.82
N VAL A 142 -6.65 -10.98 0.38
CA VAL A 142 -6.10 -11.62 -0.83
C VAL A 142 -6.41 -10.80 -2.07
N THR A 143 -7.67 -10.36 -2.22
CA THR A 143 -8.09 -9.49 -3.33
C THR A 143 -7.29 -8.19 -3.37
N TRP A 144 -7.04 -7.57 -2.22
CA TRP A 144 -6.23 -6.36 -2.13
C TRP A 144 -4.80 -6.56 -2.60
N VAL A 145 -4.15 -7.64 -2.14
CA VAL A 145 -2.81 -8.02 -2.59
C VAL A 145 -2.77 -8.22 -4.11
N LEU A 146 -3.74 -8.94 -4.68
CA LEU A 146 -3.80 -9.21 -6.12
C LEU A 146 -4.02 -7.94 -6.96
N GLN A 147 -4.79 -6.96 -6.49
CA GLN A 147 -5.06 -5.71 -7.23
C GLN A 147 -3.87 -4.75 -7.26
N VAL A 148 -2.98 -4.82 -6.26
CA VAL A 148 -1.78 -3.97 -6.19
C VAL A 148 -0.73 -4.35 -7.25
N TYR A 149 -0.61 -5.63 -7.61
CA TYR A 149 0.41 -6.08 -8.57
C TYR A 149 0.28 -5.50 -9.99
N PRO A 150 -0.91 -5.46 -10.62
CA PRO A 150 -1.08 -4.80 -11.91
C PRO A 150 -0.66 -3.33 -11.92
N ALA A 151 -0.99 -2.57 -10.87
CA ALA A 151 -0.59 -1.17 -10.72
C ALA A 151 0.94 -1.02 -10.65
N LEU A 152 1.61 -1.88 -9.87
CA LEU A 152 3.07 -1.91 -9.80
C LEU A 152 3.70 -2.32 -11.14
N SER A 153 3.10 -3.28 -11.84
CA SER A 153 3.58 -3.74 -13.15
C SER A 153 3.55 -2.60 -14.17
N ARG A 154 2.45 -1.82 -14.25
CA ARG A 154 2.34 -0.65 -15.12
C ARG A 154 3.36 0.43 -14.77
N ARG A 155 3.56 0.71 -13.47
CA ARG A 155 4.59 1.65 -13.00
C ARG A 155 6.00 1.24 -13.43
N ARG A 156 6.34 -0.05 -13.27
CA ARG A 156 7.63 -0.61 -13.66
C ARG A 156 7.83 -0.61 -15.17
N ALA A 157 6.78 -0.91 -15.94
CA ALA A 157 6.83 -0.87 -17.40
C ALA A 157 7.15 0.54 -17.91
N LEU A 158 6.51 1.58 -17.34
CA LEU A 158 6.85 2.97 -17.65
C LEU A 158 8.29 3.30 -17.28
N ALA A 159 8.73 2.93 -16.08
CA ALA A 159 10.10 3.18 -15.64
C ALA A 159 11.13 2.54 -16.59
N LEU A 160 10.93 1.25 -16.92
CA LEU A 160 11.80 0.51 -17.84
C LEU A 160 11.78 1.15 -19.23
N ARG A 161 10.62 1.55 -19.75
CA ARG A 161 10.50 2.27 -21.03
C ARG A 161 11.34 3.55 -21.02
N LEU A 162 11.25 4.37 -19.97
CA LEU A 162 12.06 5.59 -19.81
C LEU A 162 13.56 5.27 -19.69
N ALA A 163 13.93 4.22 -18.97
CA ALA A 163 15.32 3.77 -18.86
C ALA A 163 15.89 3.35 -20.22
N LEU A 164 15.12 2.60 -21.02
CA LEU A 164 15.51 2.17 -22.36
C LEU A 164 15.62 3.36 -23.32
N LEU A 165 14.72 4.34 -23.25
CA LEU A 165 14.82 5.57 -24.05
C LEU A 165 16.08 6.37 -23.72
N ARG A 166 16.43 6.48 -22.43
CA ARG A 166 17.67 7.12 -21.99
C ARG A 166 18.91 6.39 -22.53
N ARG A 167 18.90 5.06 -22.50
CA ARG A 167 20.00 4.22 -23.04
C ARG A 167 20.15 4.32 -24.54
N ALA A 168 19.04 4.42 -25.27
CA ALA A 168 19.06 4.60 -26.71
C ALA A 168 19.65 5.97 -27.13
N ALA A 169 19.80 6.92 -26.19
CA ALA A 169 20.37 8.24 -26.40
C ALA A 169 19.77 8.95 -27.63
N LEU A 170 18.45 8.83 -27.80
CA LEU A 170 17.77 9.33 -28.98
C LEU A 170 17.99 10.85 -29.11
N PRO A 171 18.38 11.34 -30.30
CA PRO A 171 18.52 12.78 -30.52
C PRO A 171 17.15 13.45 -30.35
N ALA A 172 17.14 14.67 -29.82
CA ALA A 172 15.91 15.43 -29.56
C ALA A 172 15.00 15.56 -30.81
N ALA A 173 15.59 15.60 -32.00
CA ALA A 173 14.87 15.65 -33.27
C ALA A 173 14.14 14.34 -33.64
N ALA A 174 14.54 13.19 -33.08
CA ALA A 174 13.90 11.89 -33.30
C ALA A 174 12.71 11.64 -32.36
N VAL A 175 12.44 12.54 -31.42
CA VAL A 175 11.32 12.42 -30.47
C VAL A 175 10.02 12.83 -31.17
N GLY A 176 9.30 11.85 -31.71
CA GLY A 176 8.02 12.05 -32.37
C GLY A 176 6.85 12.31 -31.39
N ALA A 177 5.79 12.95 -31.90
CA ALA A 177 4.60 13.28 -31.11
C ALA A 177 3.89 12.03 -30.53
N GLY A 178 3.94 10.90 -31.24
CA GLY A 178 3.36 9.62 -30.79
C GLY A 178 4.00 9.10 -29.51
N LEU A 179 5.33 9.07 -29.44
CA LEU A 179 6.07 8.63 -28.26
C LEU A 179 5.76 9.50 -27.03
N LEU A 180 5.76 10.83 -27.20
CA LEU A 180 5.43 11.76 -26.11
C LEU A 180 4.02 11.53 -25.57
N ARG A 181 3.05 11.27 -26.46
CA ARG A 181 1.67 10.97 -26.06
C ARG A 181 1.53 9.62 -25.37
N GLU A 182 2.26 8.60 -25.82
CA GLU A 182 2.29 7.28 -25.18
C GLU A 182 2.78 7.40 -23.73
N ILE A 183 3.92 8.07 -23.52
CA ILE A 183 4.47 8.30 -22.17
C ILE A 183 3.49 9.13 -21.32
N ALA A 184 2.83 10.14 -21.89
CA ALA A 184 1.85 10.94 -21.17
C ALA A 184 0.65 10.08 -20.71
N VAL A 185 0.15 9.18 -21.57
CA VAL A 185 -0.92 8.24 -21.22
C VAL A 185 -0.48 7.27 -20.13
N ASP A 186 0.74 6.73 -20.22
CA ASP A 186 1.30 5.87 -19.18
C ASP A 186 1.39 6.60 -17.82
N LEU A 187 1.83 7.86 -17.82
CA LEU A 187 1.89 8.69 -16.61
C LEU A 187 0.50 8.93 -16.01
N VAL A 188 -0.51 9.18 -16.85
CA VAL A 188 -1.89 9.33 -16.41
C VAL A 188 -2.40 8.02 -15.80
N GLN A 189 -2.08 6.87 -16.39
CA GLN A 189 -2.43 5.55 -15.83
C GLN A 189 -1.74 5.33 -14.48
N VAL A 190 -0.44 5.59 -14.36
CA VAL A 190 0.30 5.50 -13.10
C VAL A 190 -0.27 6.44 -12.04
N ARG A 191 -0.72 7.64 -12.44
CA ARG A 191 -1.38 8.58 -11.53
C ARG A 191 -2.71 8.04 -11.02
N VAL A 192 -3.56 7.49 -11.89
CA VAL A 192 -4.83 6.86 -11.49
C VAL A 192 -4.56 5.71 -10.53
N ASP A 193 -3.63 4.84 -10.89
CA ASP A 193 -3.21 3.70 -10.07
C ASP A 193 -2.71 4.12 -8.70
N LEU A 194 -1.89 5.17 -8.62
CA LEU A 194 -1.39 5.71 -7.36
C LEU A 194 -2.52 6.24 -6.47
N THR A 195 -3.54 6.87 -7.06
CA THR A 195 -4.70 7.36 -6.29
C THR A 195 -5.61 6.24 -5.80
N GLN A 196 -5.71 5.15 -6.55
CA GLN A 196 -6.50 3.97 -6.18
C GLN A 196 -5.76 3.03 -5.24
N HIS A 197 -4.44 2.97 -5.32
CA HIS A 197 -3.58 2.06 -4.56
C HIS A 197 -2.41 2.86 -3.97
N ALA A 198 -2.71 3.75 -3.03
CA ALA A 198 -1.73 4.64 -2.41
C ALA A 198 -0.58 3.87 -1.73
N GLU A 199 -0.84 2.64 -1.30
CA GLU A 199 0.13 1.70 -0.76
C GLU A 199 1.28 1.39 -1.73
N THR A 200 1.06 1.48 -3.05
CA THR A 200 2.09 1.29 -4.08
C THR A 200 3.25 2.28 -3.93
N HIS A 201 3.03 3.44 -3.30
CA HIS A 201 4.10 4.39 -2.98
C HIS A 201 5.17 3.79 -2.06
N TYR A 202 4.78 2.91 -1.12
CA TYR A 202 5.74 2.29 -0.20
C TYR A 202 6.45 1.07 -0.80
N PHE A 203 6.14 0.72 -2.05
CA PHE A 203 6.85 -0.31 -2.78
C PHE A 203 8.11 0.27 -3.40
N ARG A 204 9.25 -0.24 -2.95
CA ARG A 204 10.54 0.04 -3.57
C ARG A 204 10.84 -1.00 -4.65
N ASP A 205 11.37 -0.53 -5.75
CA ASP A 205 11.93 -1.38 -6.79
C ASP A 205 13.42 -1.60 -6.49
N VAL A 206 13.85 -2.87 -6.56
CA VAL A 206 15.24 -3.27 -6.26
C VAL A 206 16.15 -2.91 -7.44
N ASP A 207 15.63 -3.04 -8.67
CA ASP A 207 16.33 -2.70 -9.89
C ASP A 207 16.16 -1.19 -10.23
N PRO A 208 17.26 -0.42 -10.31
CA PRO A 208 17.24 0.99 -10.69
C PRO A 208 16.51 1.30 -12.00
N GLU A 209 16.50 0.38 -12.97
CA GLU A 209 15.83 0.59 -14.26
C GLU A 209 14.30 0.58 -14.14
N THR A 210 13.80 -0.21 -13.19
CA THR A 210 12.35 -0.31 -12.91
C THR A 210 11.89 0.70 -11.86
N ALA A 211 12.81 1.43 -11.24
CA ALA A 211 12.53 2.46 -10.27
C ALA A 211 12.08 3.75 -10.97
N LEU A 212 10.76 3.96 -11.05
CA LEU A 212 10.19 5.18 -11.63
C LEU A 212 10.78 6.49 -11.07
N PRO A 213 11.07 6.65 -9.76
CA PRO A 213 11.68 7.88 -9.24
C PRO A 213 13.01 8.25 -9.93
N LEU A 214 13.80 7.27 -10.35
CA LEU A 214 15.07 7.48 -11.05
C LEU A 214 14.90 7.80 -12.53
N GLN A 215 13.80 7.35 -13.15
CA GLN A 215 13.61 7.48 -14.60
C GLN A 215 12.72 8.66 -14.98
N LEU A 216 11.93 9.23 -14.04
CA LEU A 216 11.10 10.42 -14.28
C LEU A 216 11.84 11.66 -14.84
N PRO A 217 13.12 11.94 -14.50
CA PRO A 217 13.86 13.02 -15.14
C PRO A 217 13.94 12.88 -16.67
N VAL A 218 13.95 11.67 -17.20
CA VAL A 218 13.94 11.42 -18.65
C VAL A 218 12.65 11.97 -19.29
N ALA A 219 11.51 11.80 -18.64
CA ALA A 219 10.25 12.34 -19.13
C ALA A 219 10.24 13.88 -19.14
N LEU A 220 10.90 14.53 -18.16
CA LEU A 220 11.09 15.98 -18.15
C LEU A 220 11.97 16.46 -19.29
N GLU A 221 13.07 15.75 -19.57
CA GLU A 221 13.95 16.04 -20.69
C GLU A 221 13.23 15.89 -22.04
N LEU A 222 12.45 14.83 -22.20
CA LEU A 222 11.64 14.59 -23.40
C LEU A 222 10.57 15.67 -23.61
N ALA A 223 9.88 16.10 -22.56
CA ALA A 223 8.92 17.20 -22.63
C ALA A 223 9.61 18.53 -23.01
N GLY A 224 10.77 18.82 -22.41
CA GLY A 224 11.54 20.03 -22.73
C GLY A 224 12.16 20.03 -24.13
N ALA A 225 12.58 18.86 -24.62
CA ALA A 225 13.06 18.68 -26.00
C ALA A 225 11.93 18.86 -27.02
N GLY A 226 10.79 18.18 -26.81
CA GLY A 226 9.64 18.29 -27.70
C GLY A 226 9.03 19.69 -27.75
N GLY A 227 9.07 20.44 -26.64
CA GLY A 227 8.62 21.84 -26.60
C GLY A 227 9.44 22.79 -27.48
N ARG A 228 10.68 22.42 -27.79
CA ARG A 228 11.57 23.17 -28.70
C ARG A 228 11.51 22.68 -30.15
N SER A 229 10.67 21.70 -30.45
CA SER A 229 10.55 21.14 -31.79
C SER A 229 9.91 22.13 -32.78
N PRO A 230 10.36 22.19 -34.05
CA PRO A 230 9.70 22.98 -35.08
C PRO A 230 8.29 22.45 -35.43
N ASP A 231 8.02 21.17 -35.18
CA ASP A 231 6.73 20.54 -35.43
C ASP A 231 5.68 20.89 -34.35
N ALA A 232 4.56 21.47 -34.77
CA ALA A 232 3.45 21.84 -33.90
C ALA A 232 2.79 20.64 -33.19
N GLN A 233 2.73 19.47 -33.83
CA GLN A 233 2.18 18.25 -33.23
C GLN A 233 3.08 17.74 -32.11
N VAL A 234 4.40 17.80 -32.30
CA VAL A 234 5.39 17.42 -31.28
C VAL A 234 5.31 18.38 -30.10
N ARG A 235 5.24 19.69 -30.34
CA ARG A 235 5.06 20.68 -29.25
C ARG A 235 3.78 20.44 -28.45
N THR A 236 2.67 20.15 -29.13
CA THR A 236 1.39 19.86 -28.46
C THR A 236 1.48 18.61 -27.58
N ALA A 237 2.09 17.53 -28.08
CA ALA A 237 2.30 16.30 -27.32
C ALA A 237 3.26 16.53 -26.12
N ALA A 238 4.30 17.35 -26.30
CA ALA A 238 5.22 17.73 -25.24
C ALA A 238 4.54 18.52 -24.12
N THR A 239 3.67 19.48 -24.48
CA THR A 239 2.85 20.21 -23.51
C THR A 239 1.94 19.26 -22.72
N PHE A 240 1.28 18.31 -23.40
CA PHE A 240 0.44 17.33 -22.74
C PHE A 240 1.24 16.44 -21.76
N LEU A 241 2.43 15.99 -22.15
CA LEU A 241 3.35 15.27 -21.28
C LEU A 241 3.76 16.10 -20.05
N GLY A 242 4.08 17.38 -20.25
CA GLY A 242 4.41 18.32 -19.17
C GLY A 242 3.27 18.48 -18.16
N VAL A 243 2.02 18.61 -18.64
CA VAL A 243 0.82 18.68 -17.78
C VAL A 243 0.60 17.36 -17.04
N ALA A 244 0.80 16.21 -17.69
CA ALA A 244 0.69 14.90 -17.03
C ALA A 244 1.74 14.71 -15.92
N LEU A 245 2.98 15.17 -16.14
CA LEU A 245 4.05 15.17 -15.13
C LEU A 245 3.71 16.08 -13.94
N GLU A 246 3.20 17.28 -14.22
CA GLU A 246 2.74 18.24 -13.20
C GLU A 246 1.64 17.63 -12.32
N ASP A 247 0.63 16.98 -12.94
CA ASP A 247 -0.47 16.35 -12.21
C ASP A 247 -0.01 15.13 -11.37
N LEU A 248 0.78 14.21 -11.94
CA LEU A 248 1.32 13.06 -11.19
C LEU A 248 2.17 13.51 -10.00
N THR A 249 3.13 14.41 -10.24
CA THR A 249 4.03 14.89 -9.19
C THR A 249 3.29 15.73 -8.14
N GLY A 250 2.25 16.47 -8.53
CA GLY A 250 1.39 17.21 -7.62
C GLY A 250 0.54 16.29 -6.72
N VAL A 251 0.14 15.12 -7.21
CA VAL A 251 -0.49 14.07 -6.36
C VAL A 251 0.53 13.46 -5.40
N LEU A 252 1.72 13.11 -5.90
CA LEU A 252 2.82 12.57 -5.07
C LEU A 252 3.18 13.51 -3.92
N ASP A 253 3.30 14.80 -4.22
CA ASP A 253 3.64 15.80 -3.22
C ASP A 253 2.53 16.01 -2.19
N ARG A 254 1.28 16.23 -2.64
CA ARG A 254 0.14 16.46 -1.75
C ARG A 254 -0.17 15.27 -0.83
N GLN A 255 0.07 14.04 -1.29
CA GLN A 255 -0.29 12.85 -0.52
C GLN A 255 0.85 12.27 0.32
N PHE A 256 2.11 12.46 -0.09
CA PHE A 256 3.25 11.78 0.51
C PHE A 256 4.40 12.72 0.88
N LEU A 257 4.89 13.54 -0.06
CA LEU A 257 6.17 14.26 0.13
C LEU A 257 6.03 15.57 0.93
N HIS A 258 4.95 16.33 0.70
CA HIS A 258 4.64 17.61 1.34
C HIS A 258 5.81 18.63 1.30
N ARG A 259 6.58 18.67 0.20
CA ARG A 259 7.70 19.59 0.00
C ARG A 259 7.35 20.81 -0.85
N GLY A 260 6.30 20.75 -1.65
CA GLY A 260 5.95 21.81 -2.60
C GLY A 260 6.98 21.96 -3.72
N GLY A 261 6.97 23.12 -4.39
CA GLY A 261 7.90 23.45 -5.47
C GLY A 261 7.42 23.09 -6.87
N ASP A 262 8.28 23.35 -7.86
CA ASP A 262 8.02 23.03 -9.26
C ASP A 262 8.13 21.53 -9.54
N VAL A 263 7.81 21.11 -10.78
CA VAL A 263 7.84 19.69 -11.17
C VAL A 263 9.22 19.06 -10.95
N ARG A 264 10.29 19.79 -11.23
CA ARG A 264 11.66 19.28 -11.08
C ARG A 264 12.00 19.02 -9.62
N ALA A 265 11.69 19.98 -8.74
CA ALA A 265 11.88 19.82 -7.30
C ALA A 265 11.07 18.64 -6.75
N ARG A 266 9.83 18.45 -7.21
CA ARG A 266 9.00 17.30 -6.80
C ARG A 266 9.52 15.97 -7.32
N VAL A 267 10.06 15.90 -8.55
CA VAL A 267 10.73 14.69 -9.07
C VAL A 267 11.95 14.34 -8.24
N ALA A 268 12.80 15.32 -7.90
CA ALA A 268 13.95 15.11 -7.03
C ALA A 268 13.52 14.64 -5.63
N ALA A 269 12.51 15.29 -5.04
CA ALA A 269 11.97 14.90 -3.74
C ALA A 269 11.42 13.46 -3.74
N TYR A 270 10.82 13.02 -4.85
CA TYR A 270 10.33 11.65 -4.99
C TYR A 270 11.47 10.63 -5.03
N ALA A 271 12.54 10.92 -5.78
CA ALA A 271 13.75 10.10 -5.79
C ALA A 271 14.36 9.99 -4.39
N ASP A 272 14.53 11.13 -3.69
CA ASP A 272 15.08 11.20 -2.34
C ASP A 272 14.26 10.38 -1.33
N ASP A 273 12.93 10.47 -1.41
CA ASP A 273 12.04 9.74 -0.49
C ASP A 273 12.20 8.22 -0.67
N HIS A 274 12.41 7.80 -1.92
CA HIS A 274 12.77 6.43 -2.31
C HIS A 274 14.27 6.13 -2.14
N GLY A 275 15.02 7.00 -1.45
CA GLY A 275 16.44 6.88 -1.10
C GLY A 275 17.37 6.74 -2.30
N HIS A 276 16.95 7.29 -3.43
CA HIS A 276 17.79 7.53 -4.57
C HIS A 276 18.16 9.00 -4.59
N ARG A 277 19.44 9.34 -4.82
CA ARG A 277 19.83 10.71 -5.12
C ARG A 277 20.06 10.81 -6.62
N LEU A 278 19.45 11.80 -7.26
CA LEU A 278 19.65 12.03 -8.69
C LEU A 278 21.08 12.53 -8.94
N PRO A 279 21.74 12.15 -10.05
CA PRO A 279 23.04 12.71 -10.41
C PRO A 279 22.92 14.23 -10.64
N GLY A 280 23.67 15.04 -9.89
CA GLY A 280 23.71 16.51 -10.02
C GLY A 280 23.24 17.34 -8.82
N ASP A 281 22.91 16.70 -7.68
CA ASP A 281 22.63 17.39 -6.41
C ASP A 281 23.94 17.99 -5.83
N PRO A 282 24.05 19.30 -5.54
CA PRO A 282 25.29 19.99 -5.12
C PRO A 282 25.94 19.47 -3.83
N ALA A 283 25.32 18.53 -3.13
CA ALA A 283 25.89 17.89 -1.93
C ALA A 283 26.84 16.72 -2.22
N VAL A 284 27.18 16.43 -3.48
CA VAL A 284 28.16 15.41 -3.87
C VAL A 284 29.46 16.09 -4.34
N SER A 285 30.40 16.27 -3.42
CA SER A 285 31.83 16.29 -3.77
C SER A 285 32.33 14.85 -3.73
N TRP A 286 32.88 14.41 -4.87
CA TRP A 286 33.51 13.12 -5.19
C TRP A 286 33.81 12.14 -4.05
#